data_AF-A0A382WSR4-F1
#
_entry.id   AF-A0A382WSR4-F1
#
_cell.length_a   1.000
_cell.length_b   1.000
_cell.length_c   1.000
_cell.angle_alpha   90.00
_cell.angle_beta   90.00
_cell.angle_gamma   90.00
#
_symmetry.space_group_name_H-M   'P 1'
#
loop_
_entity.id
_entity.type
_entity.pdbx_description
1 polymer ?
#
loop_
_entity_poly.entity_id
_entity_poly.type
_entity_poly.pdbx_seq_one_letter_code
_entity_poly.pdbx_strand_id
1 'polypeptide(L)'
;MSEPFNRILILIGIAVGLNLAATPASAHAFASRYDLPLPLAFYLTAAGAAVVLSFFVISRFLKRRDGIEDAPPFNLLGLPLIRQLGTPLALNAMRSLSVTVFGLVLAAGLFGDPDTFDNIAPTFVWVVWWVGMAFVSALGGNLWDLVNPWKILFTWTAKALGGIKSPYAYPFVLSHWPAVLLFMLFAWIELIG
;
A
#
# COMPACT_ATOMS: atom_id res chain seq x y z
N MET A 1 -27.51 -37.99 -12.59
CA MET A 1 -26.97 -37.73 -11.23
C MET A 1 -25.44 -37.75 -11.17
N SER A 2 -24.73 -37.43 -12.27
CA SER A 2 -23.26 -37.57 -12.40
C SER A 2 -22.46 -36.25 -12.34
N GLU A 3 -23.11 -35.11 -12.57
CA GLU A 3 -22.52 -33.77 -12.57
C GLU A 3 -21.75 -33.36 -11.28
N PRO A 4 -22.29 -33.57 -10.05
CA PRO A 4 -21.60 -33.09 -8.85
C PRO A 4 -20.35 -33.92 -8.52
N PHE A 5 -20.35 -35.21 -8.88
CA PHE A 5 -19.25 -36.13 -8.59
C PHE A 5 -17.99 -35.81 -9.43
N ASN A 6 -18.18 -35.50 -10.72
CA ASN A 6 -17.08 -35.09 -11.60
C ASN A 6 -16.46 -33.76 -11.16
N ARG A 7 -17.26 -32.81 -10.66
CA ARG A 7 -16.75 -31.54 -10.11
C ARG A 7 -15.88 -31.76 -8.88
N ILE A 8 -16.27 -32.66 -7.99
CA ILE A 8 -15.49 -33.01 -6.79
C ILE A 8 -14.16 -33.66 -7.18
N LEU A 9 -14.16 -34.59 -8.13
CA LEU A 9 -12.93 -35.23 -8.62
C LEU A 9 -11.97 -34.24 -9.28
N ILE A 10 -12.49 -33.28 -10.06
CA ILE A 10 -11.68 -32.22 -10.67
C ILE A 10 -11.08 -31.31 -9.59
N LEU A 11 -11.86 -30.90 -8.59
CA LEU A 11 -11.37 -30.06 -7.49
C LEU A 11 -10.30 -30.78 -6.64
N ILE A 12 -10.48 -32.07 -6.38
CA ILE A 12 -9.49 -32.90 -5.69
C ILE A 12 -8.22 -33.01 -6.55
N GLY A 13 -8.36 -33.27 -7.86
CA GLY A 13 -7.22 -33.33 -8.78
C GLY A 13 -6.42 -32.02 -8.85
N ILE A 14 -7.11 -30.87 -8.88
CA ILE A 14 -6.47 -29.55 -8.83
C ILE A 14 -5.77 -29.32 -7.50
N ALA A 15 -6.42 -29.63 -6.37
CA ALA A 15 -5.83 -29.46 -5.04
C ALA A 15 -4.60 -30.35 -4.83
N VAL A 16 -4.65 -31.60 -5.30
CA VAL A 16 -3.52 -32.53 -5.27
C VAL A 16 -2.38 -32.05 -6.18
N GLY A 17 -2.70 -31.57 -7.38
CA GLY A 17 -1.71 -30.99 -8.30
C GLY A 17 -1.01 -29.76 -7.71
N LEU A 18 -1.75 -28.87 -7.04
CA LEU A 18 -1.19 -27.69 -6.36
C LEU A 18 -0.28 -28.08 -5.19
N ASN A 19 -0.63 -29.12 -4.42
CA ASN A 19 0.20 -29.61 -3.32
C ASN A 19 1.47 -30.32 -3.82
N LEU A 20 1.39 -31.06 -4.93
CA LEU A 20 2.55 -31.74 -5.53
C LEU A 20 3.49 -30.77 -6.23
N ALA A 21 2.99 -29.62 -6.70
CA ALA A 21 3.78 -28.53 -7.26
C ALA A 21 4.35 -27.59 -6.19
N ALA A 22 4.01 -27.79 -4.90
CA ALA A 22 4.53 -26.99 -3.81
C ALA A 22 6.00 -27.34 -3.58
N THR A 23 6.89 -26.43 -3.94
CA THR A 23 8.31 -26.51 -3.57
C THR A 23 8.50 -25.95 -2.16
N PRO A 24 9.50 -26.43 -1.39
CA PRO A 24 9.87 -25.77 -0.15
C PRO A 24 10.32 -24.35 -0.45
N ALA A 25 9.51 -23.37 -0.07
CA ALA A 25 9.93 -21.98 -0.02
C ALA A 25 10.79 -21.82 1.22
N SER A 26 12.12 -21.72 1.06
CA SER A 26 13.01 -21.21 2.10
C SER A 26 12.75 -19.73 2.29
N ALA A 27 11.60 -19.42 2.89
CA ALA A 27 11.20 -18.06 3.17
C ALA A 27 11.51 -17.67 4.63
N HIS A 28 12.03 -18.58 5.47
CA HIS A 28 12.43 -18.21 6.84
C HIS A 28 13.44 -17.05 6.82
N ALA A 29 12.92 -15.83 7.05
CA ALA A 29 13.71 -14.68 7.41
C ALA A 29 14.19 -14.89 8.85
N PHE A 30 15.20 -15.75 9.01
CA PHE A 30 15.89 -15.87 10.28
C PHE A 30 16.52 -14.51 10.57
N ALA A 31 15.82 -13.71 11.38
CA ALA A 31 16.42 -12.61 12.11
C ALA A 31 17.57 -13.22 12.90
N SER A 32 18.80 -12.98 12.42
CA SER A 32 20.00 -13.19 13.21
C SER A 32 19.75 -12.61 14.59
N ARG A 33 20.16 -13.34 15.62
CA ARG A 33 19.90 -12.95 17.01
C ARG A 33 20.47 -11.54 17.18
N TYR A 34 19.58 -10.56 17.31
CA TYR A 34 19.98 -9.18 17.46
C TYR A 34 20.48 -9.01 18.90
N ASP A 35 21.78 -9.22 19.10
CA ASP A 35 22.42 -8.99 20.38
C ASP A 35 22.52 -7.48 20.57
N LEU A 36 21.67 -6.96 21.46
CA LEU A 36 21.64 -5.53 21.75
C LEU A 36 23.01 -5.13 22.33
N PRO A 37 23.69 -4.11 21.77
CA PRO A 37 24.95 -3.62 22.33
C PRO A 37 24.76 -2.93 23.71
N LEU A 38 23.50 -2.67 24.09
CA LEU A 38 23.11 -1.99 25.33
C LEU A 38 22.50 -2.98 26.34
N PRO A 39 22.75 -2.81 27.65
CA PRO A 39 22.06 -3.57 28.68
C PRO A 39 20.53 -3.51 28.53
N LEU A 40 19.88 -4.67 28.59
CA LEU A 40 18.44 -4.84 28.36
C LEU A 40 17.58 -3.88 29.19
N ALA A 41 17.99 -3.56 30.43
CA ALA A 41 17.28 -2.62 31.29
C ALA A 41 17.23 -1.20 30.70
N PHE A 42 18.32 -0.70 30.13
CA PHE A 42 18.34 0.63 29.49
C PHE A 42 17.48 0.66 28.23
N TYR A 43 17.49 -0.42 27.45
CA TYR A 43 16.64 -0.52 26.27
C TYR A 43 15.15 -0.52 26.64
N LEU A 44 14.74 -1.38 27.58
CA LEU A 44 13.33 -1.46 27.99
C LEU A 44 12.84 -0.17 28.65
N THR A 45 13.67 0.47 29.48
CA THR A 45 13.30 1.74 30.11
C THR A 45 13.18 2.87 29.08
N ALA A 46 14.11 2.96 28.12
CA ALA A 46 14.03 3.95 27.04
C ALA A 46 12.83 3.71 26.12
N ALA A 47 12.59 2.46 25.69
CA ALA A 47 11.46 2.08 24.85
C ALA A 47 10.12 2.37 25.55
N GLY A 48 10.00 1.98 26.82
CA GLY A 48 8.82 2.27 27.65
C GLY A 48 8.60 3.77 27.82
N ALA A 49 9.66 4.54 28.11
CA ALA A 49 9.57 5.99 28.23
C ALA A 49 9.16 6.66 26.90
N ALA A 50 9.68 6.21 25.76
CA ALA A 50 9.32 6.73 24.44
C ALA A 50 7.84 6.49 24.13
N VAL A 51 7.31 5.31 24.46
CA VAL A 51 5.88 5.00 24.33
C VAL A 51 5.04 5.91 25.23
N VAL A 52 5.37 6.02 26.53
CA VAL A 52 4.63 6.89 27.46
C VAL A 52 4.65 8.34 26.99
N LEU A 53 5.80 8.84 26.55
CA LEU A 53 5.95 10.21 26.08
C LEU A 53 5.16 10.46 24.78
N SER A 54 5.15 9.52 23.84
CA SER A 54 4.39 9.67 22.58
C SER A 54 2.89 9.76 22.86
N PHE A 55 2.36 8.90 23.73
CA PHE A 55 0.97 8.96 24.18
C PHE A 55 0.68 10.25 24.96
N PHE A 56 1.60 10.71 25.81
CA PHE A 56 1.46 11.97 26.53
C PHE A 56 1.37 13.16 25.56
N VAL A 57 2.25 13.23 24.56
CA VAL A 57 2.23 14.27 23.53
C VAL A 57 0.93 14.20 22.74
N ILE A 58 0.54 13.02 22.25
CA ILE A 58 -0.71 12.85 21.50
C ILE A 58 -1.92 13.25 22.37
N SER A 59 -2.00 12.77 23.61
CA SER A 59 -3.09 13.13 24.53
C SER A 59 -3.14 14.63 24.83
N ARG A 60 -1.99 15.31 24.89
CA ARG A 60 -1.92 16.71 25.30
C ARG A 60 -2.12 17.69 24.14
N PHE A 61 -1.65 17.34 22.95
CA PHE A 61 -1.60 18.22 21.79
C PHE A 61 -2.61 17.83 20.71
N LEU A 62 -2.95 16.54 20.59
CA LEU A 62 -3.92 16.06 19.62
C LEU A 62 -5.33 16.11 20.24
N LYS A 63 -5.95 17.29 20.18
CA LYS A 63 -7.41 17.38 20.39
C LYS A 63 -8.10 16.61 19.26
N ARG A 64 -9.09 15.78 19.61
CA ARG A 64 -10.03 15.19 18.64
C ARG A 64 -10.56 16.33 17.76
N ARG A 65 -10.20 16.29 16.48
CA ARG A 65 -11.00 16.93 15.44
C ARG A 65 -12.10 15.92 15.15
N ASP A 66 -13.25 16.12 15.78
CA ASP A 66 -14.45 15.37 15.43
C ASP A 66 -14.80 15.76 13.99
N GLY A 67 -14.46 14.89 13.05
CA GLY A 67 -14.72 15.11 11.63
C GLY A 67 -13.45 15.10 10.77
N ILE A 68 -13.34 14.05 9.95
CA ILE A 68 -12.49 14.03 8.75
C ILE A 68 -12.96 15.11 7.73
N GLU A 69 -14.11 15.75 7.97
CA GLU A 69 -14.76 16.70 7.07
C GLU A 69 -14.39 18.19 7.30
N ASP A 70 -13.82 18.56 8.46
CA ASP A 70 -13.57 19.96 8.84
C ASP A 70 -12.07 20.34 8.88
N ALA A 71 -11.27 19.78 7.97
CA ALA A 71 -10.03 20.49 7.62
C ALA A 71 -10.44 21.71 6.77
N PRO A 72 -10.22 22.97 7.22
CA PRO A 72 -10.42 24.11 6.34
C PRO A 72 -9.62 23.83 5.07
N PRO A 73 -10.21 23.91 3.87
CA PRO A 73 -9.48 23.68 2.64
C PRO A 73 -8.42 24.77 2.60
N PHE A 74 -7.19 24.44 2.99
CA PHE A 74 -6.03 25.27 2.72
C PHE A 74 -5.94 25.30 1.20
N ASN A 75 -6.58 26.31 0.63
CA ASN A 75 -6.73 26.46 -0.80
C ASN A 75 -5.41 26.99 -1.36
N LEU A 76 -4.42 26.10 -1.40
CA LEU A 76 -3.09 26.34 -1.94
C LEU A 76 -3.15 26.78 -3.41
N LEU A 77 -4.28 26.54 -4.12
CA LEU A 77 -4.54 27.07 -5.46
C LEU A 77 -4.68 28.62 -5.51
N GLY A 78 -4.75 29.31 -4.36
CA GLY A 78 -4.67 30.76 -4.31
C GLY A 78 -3.27 31.34 -4.59
N LEU A 79 -2.22 30.50 -4.55
CA LEU A 79 -0.86 30.92 -4.84
C LEU A 79 -0.59 30.90 -6.36
N PRO A 80 -0.03 31.98 -6.95
CA PRO A 80 0.16 32.10 -8.39
C PRO A 80 1.05 31.00 -8.98
N LEU A 81 2.02 30.49 -8.21
CA LEU A 81 2.90 29.38 -8.60
C LEU A 81 2.13 28.04 -8.69
N ILE A 82 1.19 27.80 -7.78
CA ILE A 82 0.37 26.58 -7.73
C ILE A 82 -0.73 26.65 -8.80
N ARG A 83 -1.21 27.84 -9.15
CA ARG A 83 -2.13 28.06 -10.28
C ARG A 83 -1.51 27.69 -11.63
N GLN A 84 -0.21 27.92 -11.83
CA GLN A 84 0.50 27.46 -13.04
C GLN A 84 0.63 25.92 -13.09
N LEU A 85 0.84 25.28 -11.94
CA LEU A 85 0.82 23.81 -11.79
C LEU A 85 -0.59 23.21 -11.93
N GLY A 86 -1.64 23.99 -11.72
CA GLY A 86 -3.04 23.60 -11.90
C GLY A 86 -3.53 23.55 -13.36
N THR A 87 -2.66 23.81 -14.35
CA THR A 87 -3.02 23.66 -15.76
C THR A 87 -3.27 22.19 -16.10
N PRO A 88 -4.23 21.87 -16.99
CA PRO A 88 -4.57 20.50 -17.33
C PRO A 88 -3.36 19.72 -17.90
N LEU A 89 -2.45 20.42 -18.58
CA LEU A 89 -1.21 19.84 -19.08
C LEU A 89 -0.25 19.46 -17.95
N ALA A 90 0.00 20.37 -17.00
CA ALA A 90 0.88 20.11 -15.87
C ALA A 90 0.34 18.99 -14.98
N LEU A 91 -0.97 18.99 -14.69
CA LEU A 91 -1.62 17.91 -13.95
C LEU A 91 -1.51 16.57 -14.68
N ASN A 92 -1.69 16.55 -16.00
CA ASN A 92 -1.55 15.32 -16.77
C ASN A 92 -0.09 14.84 -16.81
N ALA A 93 0.88 15.76 -16.90
CA ALA A 93 2.30 15.42 -16.82
C ALA A 93 2.67 14.81 -15.46
N MET A 94 2.18 15.38 -14.35
CA MET A 94 2.38 14.80 -13.00
C MET A 94 1.74 13.42 -12.87
N ARG A 95 0.54 13.23 -13.43
CA ARG A 95 -0.14 11.92 -13.45
C ARG A 95 0.64 10.89 -14.26
N SER A 96 1.09 11.26 -15.46
CA SER A 96 1.93 10.39 -16.29
C SER A 96 3.23 10.03 -15.59
N LEU A 97 3.92 11.01 -14.99
CA LEU A 97 5.14 10.78 -14.23
C LEU A 97 4.90 9.79 -13.08
N SER A 98 3.80 9.93 -12.35
CA SER A 98 3.46 9.00 -11.27
C SER A 98 3.28 7.57 -11.78
N VAL A 99 2.53 7.38 -12.86
CA VAL A 99 2.32 6.05 -13.47
C VAL A 99 3.64 5.47 -14.00
N THR A 100 4.50 6.30 -14.59
CA THR A 100 5.84 5.88 -15.05
C THR A 100 6.71 5.44 -13.87
N VAL A 101 6.79 6.23 -12.81
CA VAL A 101 7.56 5.89 -11.61
C VAL A 101 7.01 4.62 -10.96
N PHE A 102 5.69 4.48 -10.88
CA PHE A 102 5.05 3.26 -10.40
C PHE A 102 5.44 2.03 -11.24
N GLY A 103 5.42 2.16 -12.57
CA GLY A 103 5.89 1.11 -13.47
C GLY A 103 7.37 0.76 -13.29
N LEU A 104 8.23 1.76 -13.07
CA LEU A 104 9.66 1.56 -12.78
C LEU A 104 9.86 0.83 -11.46
N VAL A 105 9.11 1.18 -10.41
CA VAL A 105 9.16 0.48 -9.11
C VAL A 105 8.73 -0.97 -9.25
N LEU A 106 7.67 -1.25 -10.02
CA LEU A 106 7.25 -2.62 -10.31
C LEU A 106 8.30 -3.38 -11.10
N ALA A 107 8.90 -2.75 -12.12
CA ALA A 107 9.97 -3.37 -12.90
C ALA A 107 11.20 -3.65 -12.05
N ALA A 108 11.58 -2.73 -11.16
CA ALA A 108 12.68 -2.92 -10.21
C ALA A 108 12.36 -4.00 -9.18
N GLY A 109 11.11 -4.14 -8.74
CA GLY A 109 10.70 -5.22 -7.84
C GLY A 109 10.69 -6.60 -8.50
N LEU A 110 10.33 -6.69 -9.78
CA LEU A 110 10.21 -7.97 -10.51
C LEU A 110 11.51 -8.42 -11.19
N PHE A 111 12.31 -7.47 -11.69
CA PHE A 111 13.53 -7.74 -12.47
C PHE A 111 14.80 -7.12 -11.87
N GLY A 112 14.68 -6.34 -10.79
CA GLY A 112 15.83 -5.72 -10.15
C GLY A 112 16.60 -6.69 -9.26
N ASP A 113 17.64 -6.16 -8.62
CA ASP A 113 18.52 -6.96 -7.78
C ASP A 113 17.77 -7.51 -6.56
N PRO A 114 18.01 -8.78 -6.16
CA PRO A 114 17.51 -9.34 -4.91
C PRO A 114 18.06 -8.62 -3.66
N ASP A 115 19.24 -8.00 -3.75
CA ASP A 115 19.76 -7.20 -2.66
C ASP A 115 18.93 -5.92 -2.48
N THR A 116 18.42 -5.74 -1.27
CA THR A 116 17.57 -4.60 -0.90
C THR A 116 18.32 -3.28 -0.98
N PHE A 117 19.65 -3.29 -0.82
CA PHE A 117 20.47 -2.08 -0.88
C PHE A 117 20.75 -1.59 -2.30
N ASP A 118 20.78 -2.51 -3.27
CA ASP A 118 21.02 -2.20 -4.69
C ASP A 118 19.71 -2.04 -5.48
N ASN A 119 18.58 -2.36 -4.87
CA ASN A 119 17.26 -2.16 -5.46
C ASN A 119 16.65 -0.80 -5.07
N ILE A 120 16.16 -0.05 -6.06
CA ILE A 120 15.47 1.22 -5.82
C ILE A 120 14.08 1.02 -5.21
N ALA A 121 13.42 -0.11 -5.44
CA ALA A 121 12.03 -0.33 -5.03
C ALA A 121 11.83 -0.21 -3.51
N PRO A 122 12.64 -0.85 -2.64
CA PRO A 122 12.52 -0.70 -1.20
C PRO A 122 12.71 0.75 -0.75
N THR A 123 13.78 1.42 -1.20
CA THR A 123 14.07 2.81 -0.81
C THR A 123 12.97 3.76 -1.26
N PHE A 124 12.48 3.62 -2.49
CA PHE A 124 11.40 4.47 -2.99
C PHE A 124 10.11 4.26 -2.22
N VAL A 125 9.67 3.02 -2.02
CA VAL A 125 8.41 2.72 -1.33
C VAL A 125 8.46 3.15 0.14
N TRP A 126 9.52 2.79 0.86
CA TRP A 126 9.59 3.03 2.31
C TRP A 126 10.04 4.42 2.70
N VAL A 127 10.92 5.06 1.93
CA VAL A 127 11.45 6.39 2.29
C VAL A 127 10.72 7.48 1.52
N VAL A 128 10.74 7.40 0.19
CA VAL A 128 10.20 8.48 -0.65
C VAL A 128 8.68 8.52 -0.58
N TRP A 129 8.01 7.39 -0.79
CA TRP A 129 6.57 7.31 -0.82
C TRP A 129 5.96 7.25 0.59
N TRP A 130 6.39 6.33 1.45
CA TRP A 130 5.75 6.20 2.76
C TRP A 130 6.02 7.42 3.65
N VAL A 131 7.29 7.76 3.87
CA VAL A 131 7.68 8.87 4.77
C VAL A 131 7.53 10.21 4.06
N GLY A 132 8.12 10.36 2.86
CA GLY A 132 8.10 11.61 2.11
C GLY A 132 6.68 12.08 1.81
N MET A 133 5.84 11.22 1.24
CA MET A 133 4.47 11.59 0.86
C MET A 133 3.58 11.92 2.08
N ALA A 134 3.83 11.32 3.24
CA ALA A 134 3.17 11.70 4.50
C ALA A 134 3.55 13.13 4.93
N PHE A 135 4.84 13.49 4.91
CA PHE A 135 5.28 14.85 5.21
C PHE A 135 4.72 15.86 4.22
N VAL A 136 4.86 15.60 2.92
CA VAL A 136 4.36 16.54 1.90
C VAL A 136 2.83 16.67 2.02
N SER A 137 2.10 15.60 2.36
CA SER A 137 0.65 15.69 2.57
C SER A 137 0.28 16.48 3.83
N ALA A 138 1.08 16.37 4.89
CA ALA A 138 0.88 17.16 6.12
C ALA A 138 1.08 18.66 5.88
N LEU A 139 1.99 19.05 4.98
CA LEU A 139 2.27 20.45 4.65
C LEU A 139 1.37 21.00 3.52
N GLY A 140 1.09 20.19 2.50
CA GLY A 140 0.50 20.58 1.23
C GLY A 140 -0.92 20.06 0.97
N GLY A 141 -1.53 19.35 1.91
CA GLY A 141 -2.85 18.72 1.75
C GLY A 141 -2.79 17.39 1.00
N ASN A 142 -3.95 16.87 0.57
CA ASN A 142 -4.05 15.52 0.01
C ASN A 142 -3.43 15.39 -1.40
N LEU A 143 -2.10 15.32 -1.48
CA LEU A 143 -1.36 15.09 -2.73
C LEU A 143 -1.57 13.68 -3.29
N TRP A 144 -1.85 12.71 -2.41
CA TRP A 144 -2.15 11.34 -2.82
C TRP A 144 -3.28 11.30 -3.86
N ASP A 145 -4.32 12.10 -3.67
CA ASP A 145 -5.47 12.11 -4.59
C ASP A 145 -5.10 12.50 -6.02
N LEU A 146 -4.02 13.29 -6.18
CA LEU A 146 -3.50 13.72 -7.48
C LEU A 146 -2.56 12.68 -8.10
N VAL A 147 -1.65 12.11 -7.31
CA VAL A 147 -0.57 11.24 -7.81
C VAL A 147 -0.90 9.75 -7.72
N ASN A 148 -2.03 9.33 -7.15
CA ASN A 148 -2.37 7.92 -7.01
C ASN A 148 -2.39 7.18 -8.37
N PRO A 149 -1.43 6.28 -8.66
CA PRO A 149 -1.29 5.65 -9.97
C PRO A 149 -2.47 4.73 -10.28
N TRP A 150 -3.05 4.05 -9.29
CA TRP A 150 -4.21 3.19 -9.46
C TRP A 150 -5.45 3.98 -9.88
N LYS A 151 -5.69 5.13 -9.23
CA LYS A 151 -6.77 6.03 -9.59
C LYS A 151 -6.57 6.59 -11.00
N ILE A 152 -5.35 7.01 -11.34
CA ILE A 152 -5.01 7.54 -12.66
C ILE A 152 -5.27 6.49 -13.74
N LEU A 153 -4.70 5.29 -13.59
CA LEU A 153 -4.89 4.17 -14.51
C LEU A 153 -6.37 3.85 -14.68
N PHE A 154 -7.12 3.73 -13.59
CA PHE A 154 -8.56 3.50 -13.65
C PHE A 154 -9.29 4.59 -14.45
N THR A 155 -9.01 5.87 -14.19
CA THR A 155 -9.67 6.96 -14.92
C THR A 155 -9.31 7.01 -16.41
N TRP A 156 -8.06 6.68 -16.76
CA TRP A 156 -7.62 6.62 -18.15
C TRP A 156 -8.26 5.46 -18.89
N THR A 157 -8.24 4.26 -18.30
CA THR A 157 -8.91 3.08 -18.84
C THR A 157 -10.41 3.32 -18.98
N ALA A 158 -11.04 3.94 -17.98
CA ALA A 158 -12.46 4.27 -18.04
C ALA A 158 -12.79 5.26 -19.16
N LYS A 159 -11.96 6.30 -19.36
CA LYS A 159 -12.13 7.23 -20.48
C LYS A 159 -11.91 6.56 -21.83
N ALA A 160 -10.88 5.73 -21.97
CA ALA A 160 -10.58 5.00 -23.20
C ALA A 160 -11.71 4.04 -23.60
N LEU A 161 -12.39 3.44 -22.63
CA LEU A 161 -13.53 2.55 -22.84
C LEU A 161 -14.89 3.28 -22.99
N GLY A 162 -14.91 4.63 -23.01
CA GLY A 162 -16.16 5.40 -23.12
C GLY A 162 -17.02 5.42 -21.85
N GLY A 163 -16.40 5.13 -20.70
CA GLY A 163 -17.04 5.00 -19.39
C GLY A 163 -17.25 3.54 -18.99
N ILE A 164 -16.72 3.15 -17.82
CA ILE A 164 -17.02 1.84 -17.23
C ILE A 164 -18.37 1.96 -16.54
N LYS A 165 -19.45 1.61 -17.23
CA LYS A 165 -20.73 1.32 -16.57
C LYS A 165 -20.55 -0.03 -15.89
N SER A 166 -20.61 -0.08 -14.56
CA SER A 166 -20.63 -1.37 -13.84
C SER A 166 -21.89 -2.12 -14.29
N PRO A 167 -21.77 -3.20 -15.09
CA PRO A 167 -22.94 -3.91 -15.58
C PRO A 167 -23.57 -4.78 -14.49
N TYR A 168 -22.87 -4.94 -13.35
CA TYR A 168 -23.27 -5.78 -12.23
C TYR A 168 -23.43 -4.94 -10.97
N ALA A 169 -24.58 -5.07 -10.32
CA ALA A 169 -24.73 -4.69 -8.93
C ALA A 169 -23.85 -5.64 -8.10
N TYR A 170 -22.72 -5.13 -7.61
CA TYR A 170 -21.79 -5.95 -6.84
C TYR A 170 -22.50 -6.39 -5.54
N PRO A 171 -22.60 -7.71 -5.26
CA PRO A 171 -23.35 -8.18 -4.11
C PRO A 171 -22.71 -7.66 -2.82
N PHE A 172 -23.55 -7.15 -1.90
CA PHE A 172 -23.10 -6.56 -0.64
C PHE A 172 -22.21 -7.51 0.18
N VAL A 173 -22.53 -8.81 0.14
CA VAL A 173 -21.74 -9.85 0.80
C VAL A 173 -20.31 -9.85 0.25
N LEU A 174 -20.13 -9.88 -1.08
CA LEU A 174 -18.81 -9.94 -1.70
C LEU A 174 -18.03 -8.62 -1.65
N SER A 175 -18.63 -7.52 -1.16
CA SER A 175 -17.98 -6.20 -1.09
C SER A 175 -16.76 -6.16 -0.17
N HIS A 176 -16.72 -7.00 0.87
CA HIS A 176 -15.67 -6.97 1.89
C HIS A 176 -14.85 -8.27 1.95
N TRP A 177 -15.44 -9.42 1.62
CA TRP A 177 -14.76 -10.72 1.72
C TRP A 177 -13.46 -10.85 0.90
N PRO A 178 -13.33 -10.29 -0.32
CA PRO A 178 -12.08 -10.33 -1.06
C PRO A 178 -10.94 -9.63 -0.32
N ALA A 179 -11.22 -8.51 0.35
CA ALA A 179 -10.22 -7.79 1.15
C ALA A 179 -9.78 -8.63 2.35
N VAL A 180 -10.73 -9.29 3.02
CA VAL A 180 -10.44 -10.22 4.14
C VAL A 180 -9.58 -11.38 3.66
N LEU A 181 -9.91 -12.00 2.53
CA LEU A 181 -9.15 -13.11 1.96
C LEU A 181 -7.73 -12.69 1.54
N LEU A 182 -7.58 -11.54 0.88
CA LEU A 182 -6.27 -11.01 0.50
C LEU A 182 -5.41 -10.69 1.73
N PHE A 183 -6.00 -10.07 2.75
CA PHE A 183 -5.31 -9.79 4.00
C PHE A 183 -4.89 -11.08 4.72
N MET A 184 -5.78 -12.08 4.76
CA MET A 184 -5.49 -13.36 5.38
C MET A 184 -4.41 -14.14 4.62
N LEU A 185 -4.40 -14.06 3.28
CA LEU A 185 -3.34 -14.62 2.44
C LEU A 185 -2.01 -13.90 2.69
N PHE A 186 -2.02 -12.57 2.75
CA PHE A 186 -0.83 -11.78 3.06
C PHE A 186 -0.28 -12.14 4.45
N ALA A 187 -1.13 -12.17 5.48
CA ALA A 187 -0.74 -12.55 6.83
C ALA A 187 -0.22 -13.99 6.90
N TRP A 188 -0.80 -14.91 6.12
CA TRP A 188 -0.32 -16.29 6.02
C TRP A 188 1.07 -16.38 5.39
N ILE A 189 1.31 -15.65 4.30
CA ILE A 189 2.63 -15.58 3.65
C ILE A 189 3.66 -14.99 4.61
N GLU A 190 3.34 -13.88 5.29
CA GLU A 190 4.24 -13.22 6.24
C GLU A 190 4.60 -14.13 7.43
N LEU A 191 3.65 -14.95 7.90
CA LEU A 191 3.83 -15.74 9.12
C LEU A 191 4.56 -17.07 8.87
N ILE A 192 4.53 -17.56 7.64
CA ILE A 192 5.14 -18.84 7.25
C ILE A 192 6.43 -18.63 6.45
N GLY A 193 6.56 -17.47 5.80
CA GLY A 193 7.75 -17.09 5.08
C GLY A 193 8.66 -16.15 5.86
#